data_AF-A0A845WE49-F1
#
_entry.id   AF-A0A845WE49-F1
#
_cell.length_a   1.000
_cell.length_b   1.000
_cell.length_c   1.000
_cell.angle_alpha   90.00
_cell.angle_beta   90.00
_cell.angle_gamma   90.00
#
_symmetry.space_group_name_H-M   'P 1'
#
loop_
_entity.id
_entity.type
_entity.pdbx_description
1 polymer ?
#
loop_
_entity_poly.entity_id
_entity_poly.type
_entity_poly.pdbx_seq_one_letter_code
_entity_poly.pdbx_strand_id
1 'polypeptide(L)' 'MSKKYCSVVYAWKGRGWTQEIKWLRIEGEERPEWKDQLWVNFLTHMAQEKWELVSTAPLGGGEGSVYGIVAYFRQ' A
#
# COMPACT_ATOMS: atom_id res chain seq x y z
N MET A 1 -23.37 5.80 4.73
CA MET A 1 -22.43 4.89 4.05
C MET A 1 -21.52 4.28 5.11
N SER A 2 -21.31 2.96 5.08
CA SER A 2 -20.33 2.34 5.99
C SER A 2 -18.93 2.77 5.57
N LYS A 3 -18.09 3.17 6.52
CA LYS A 3 -16.67 3.46 6.27
C LYS A 3 -15.99 2.16 5.82
N LYS A 4 -15.13 2.25 4.81
CA LYS A 4 -14.25 1.13 4.43
C LYS A 4 -12.81 1.43 4.80
N TYR A 5 -12.06 0.40 5.14
CA TYR A 5 -10.66 0.47 5.50
C TYR A 5 -9.82 -0.39 4.56
N CYS A 6 -8.67 0.14 4.21
CA CYS A 6 -7.70 -0.46 3.33
C CYS A 6 -6.34 -0.45 4.02
N SER A 7 -5.62 -1.57 3.95
CA SER A 7 -4.21 -1.65 4.35
C SER A 7 -3.40 -2.13 3.16
N VAL A 8 -2.31 -1.44 2.87
CA VAL A 8 -1.44 -1.74 1.73
C VAL A 8 0.00 -1.72 2.18
N VAL A 9 0.76 -2.70 1.73
CA VAL A 9 2.22 -2.67 1.86
C VAL A 9 2.81 -2.41 0.51
N TYR A 10 3.71 -1.43 0.46
CA TYR A 10 4.55 -1.17 -0.69
C TYR A 10 6.03 -1.16 -0.28
N ALA A 11 6.89 -1.49 -1.22
CA ALA A 11 8.31 -1.57 -1.01
C ALA A 11 9.08 -1.02 -2.20
N TRP A 12 10.31 -0.58 -1.96
CA TRP A 12 11.18 -0.14 -3.04
C TRP A 12 11.71 -1.34 -3.84
N LYS A 13 11.68 -1.19 -5.15
CA LYS A 13 12.32 -2.08 -6.12
C LYS A 13 13.74 -1.60 -6.39
N GLY A 14 14.70 -2.51 -6.31
CA GLY A 14 16.10 -2.23 -6.63
C GLY A 14 16.71 -1.10 -5.78
N ARG A 15 17.46 -0.20 -6.41
CA ARG A 15 18.20 0.91 -5.75
C ARG A 15 17.32 2.10 -5.31
N GLY A 16 16.04 1.89 -5.02
CA GLY A 16 15.26 2.86 -4.23
C GLY A 16 14.40 3.89 -4.97
N TRP A 17 14.20 3.78 -6.29
CA TRP A 17 13.43 4.80 -7.04
C TRP A 17 12.00 4.38 -7.39
N THR A 18 11.75 3.09 -7.56
CA THR A 18 10.43 2.56 -7.93
C THR A 18 9.81 1.87 -6.73
N GLN A 19 8.53 2.11 -6.46
CA GLN A 19 7.80 1.46 -5.37
C GLN A 19 6.71 0.55 -5.95
N GLU A 20 6.62 -0.67 -5.43
CA GLU A 20 5.64 -1.68 -5.84
C GLU A 20 4.85 -2.17 -4.64
N ILE A 21 3.57 -2.43 -4.84
CA ILE A 21 2.70 -3.06 -3.84
C ILE A 21 3.11 -4.52 -3.65
N LYS A 22 3.28 -4.94 -2.41
CA LYS A 22 3.51 -6.34 -2.04
C LYS A 22 2.22 -7.06 -1.71
N TRP A 23 1.29 -6.37 -1.04
CA TRP A 23 -0.06 -6.85 -0.83
C TRP A 23 -0.99 -5.68 -0.52
N LEU A 24 -2.27 -5.89 -0.81
CA LEU A 24 -3.36 -4.97 -0.50
C LEU A 24 -4.49 -5.77 0.15
N ARG A 25 -5.09 -5.22 1.22
CA ARG A 25 -6.30 -5.76 1.83
C ARG A 25 -7.35 -4.68 2.02
N ILE A 26 -8.57 -4.94 1.58
CA ILE A 26 -9.75 -4.09 1.80
C ILE A 26 -10.72 -4.87 2.67
N GLU A 27 -11.13 -4.31 3.82
CA GLU A 27 -12.00 -4.99 4.79
C GLU A 27 -11.47 -6.38 5.21
N GLY A 28 -10.15 -6.54 5.25
CA GLY A 28 -9.49 -7.80 5.60
C GLY A 28 -9.32 -8.80 4.46
N GLU A 29 -9.96 -8.57 3.30
CA GLU A 29 -9.82 -9.43 2.13
C GLU A 29 -8.65 -8.98 1.25
N GLU A 30 -7.81 -9.93 0.85
CA GLU A 30 -6.70 -9.65 -0.07
C GLU A 30 -7.20 -9.33 -1.49
N ARG A 31 -6.52 -8.39 -2.14
CA ARG A 31 -6.78 -7.94 -3.50
C ARG A 31 -5.55 -8.24 -4.37
N PRO A 32 -5.42 -9.49 -4.87
CA PRO A 32 -4.21 -9.95 -5.54
C PRO A 32 -3.90 -9.20 -6.85
N GLU A 33 -4.90 -8.58 -7.47
CA GLU A 33 -4.75 -7.76 -8.68
C GLU A 33 -3.83 -6.55 -8.49
N TRP A 34 -3.63 -6.11 -7.24
CA TRP A 34 -2.75 -5.00 -6.89
C TRP A 34 -1.31 -5.43 -6.60
N LYS A 35 -1.04 -6.73 -6.51
CA LYS A 35 0.32 -7.22 -6.26
C LYS A 35 1.24 -6.84 -7.43
N ASP A 36 2.44 -6.37 -7.09
CA ASP A 36 3.49 -5.90 -8.01
C ASP A 36 3.10 -4.70 -8.88
N GLN A 37 1.92 -4.10 -8.63
CA GLN A 37 1.53 -2.82 -9.24
C GLN A 37 2.35 -1.67 -8.67
N LEU A 38 2.58 -0.65 -9.50
CA LEU A 38 3.28 0.56 -9.09
C LEU A 38 2.48 1.34 -8.05
N TRP A 39 3.17 1.78 -7.00
CA TRP A 39 2.58 2.59 -5.93
C TRP A 39 1.89 3.86 -6.44
N VAL A 40 2.47 4.53 -7.44
CA VAL A 40 1.89 5.75 -8.03
C VAL A 40 0.54 5.50 -8.73
N ASN A 41 0.38 4.34 -9.36
CA ASN A 41 -0.88 3.96 -10.01
C ASN A 41 -1.96 3.71 -8.96
N PHE A 42 -1.58 3.06 -7.86
CA PHE A 42 -2.45 2.88 -6.71
C PHE A 42 -2.88 4.21 -6.10
N LEU A 43 -1.96 5.14 -5.84
CA LEU A 43 -2.32 6.46 -5.30
C LEU A 43 -3.31 7.21 -6.20
N THR A 44 -3.12 7.13 -7.52
CA THR A 44 -4.04 7.71 -8.50
C THR A 44 -5.44 7.12 -8.38
N HIS A 45 -5.54 5.79 -8.30
CA HIS A 45 -6.81 5.08 -8.14
C HIS A 45 -7.50 5.44 -6.81
N MET A 46 -6.75 5.42 -5.71
CA MET A 46 -7.26 5.77 -4.38
C MET A 46 -7.80 7.20 -4.34
N ALA A 47 -7.14 8.15 -5.00
CA ALA A 47 -7.61 9.52 -5.11
C ALA A 47 -8.92 9.64 -5.91
N GLN A 48 -9.04 8.92 -7.04
CA GLN A 48 -10.26 8.88 -7.85
C GLN A 48 -11.44 8.31 -7.07
N GLU A 49 -11.19 7.29 -6.25
CA GLU A 49 -12.17 6.66 -5.39
C GLU A 49 -12.38 7.39 -4.05
N LYS A 50 -11.74 8.54 -3.83
CA LYS A 50 -11.85 9.36 -2.62
C LYS A 50 -11.45 8.64 -1.33
N TRP A 51 -10.46 7.76 -1.41
CA TRP A 51 -9.83 7.21 -0.22
C TRP A 51 -8.87 8.23 0.40
N GLU A 52 -8.89 8.31 1.72
CA GLU A 52 -8.04 9.18 2.53
C GLU A 52 -6.93 8.37 3.19
N LEU A 53 -5.68 8.84 3.10
CA LEU A 53 -4.58 8.26 3.87
C LEU A 53 -4.77 8.61 5.36
N VAL A 54 -4.84 7.59 6.21
CA VAL A 54 -5.05 7.73 7.65
C VAL A 54 -3.74 7.65 8.42
N SER A 55 -2.85 6.73 8.03
CA SER A 55 -1.60 6.50 8.74
C SER A 55 -0.60 5.73 7.88
N THR A 56 0.68 5.83 8.22
CA THR A 56 1.75 5.02 7.65
C THR A 56 2.67 4.53 8.76
N ALA A 57 3.27 3.36 8.58
CA ALA A 57 4.32 2.86 9.44
C ALA A 57 5.42 2.18 8.60
N PRO A 58 6.70 2.36 8.96
CA PRO A 58 7.78 1.63 8.32
C PRO A 58 7.65 0.13 8.62
N LEU A 59 7.86 -0.71 7.62
CA LEU A 59 8.12 -2.12 7.86
C LEU A 59 9.59 -2.24 8.27
N GLY A 60 9.82 -2.71 9.50
CA GLY A 60 11.12 -2.70 10.16
C GLY A 60 12.25 -3.27 9.30
N GLY A 61 13.33 -2.50 9.18
CA GLY A 61 14.58 -2.88 8.53
C GLY A 61 15.51 -3.62 9.49
N GLY A 62 15.29 -4.92 9.69
CA GLY A 62 16.36 -5.82 10.15
C GLY A 62 17.31 -6.17 8.99
N GLU A 63 18.52 -6.66 9.28
CA GLU A 63 19.43 -7.16 8.25
C GLU A 63 18.71 -8.19 7.35
N GLY A 64 18.55 -7.87 6.06
CA GLY A 64 17.82 -8.70 5.09
C GLY A 64 16.35 -8.32 4.83
N SER A 65 15.83 -7.25 5.43
CA SER A 65 14.41 -6.87 5.31
C SER A 65 14.15 -6.03 4.06
N VAL A 66 13.02 -6.31 3.42
CA VAL A 66 12.45 -5.48 2.34
C VAL A 66 12.16 -4.09 2.92
N TYR A 67 12.89 -3.06 2.47
CA TYR A 67 12.53 -1.67 2.78
C TYR A 67 11.11 -1.43 2.27
N GLY A 68 10.17 -1.21 3.17
CA GLY A 68 8.77 -1.03 2.82
C GLY A 68 8.02 -0.22 3.85
N ILE A 69 6.81 0.18 3.48
CA ILE A 69 5.89 0.96 4.29
C ILE A 69 4.55 0.25 4.25
N VAL A 70 3.90 0.15 5.39
CA VAL A 70 2.46 -0.11 5.45
C VAL A 70 1.74 1.23 5.48
N ALA A 71 0.72 1.38 4.64
CA ALA A 71 -0.16 2.54 4.61
C ALA A 71 -1.61 2.10 4.84
N TYR A 72 -2.35 2.92 5.58
CA TYR A 72 -3.74 2.68 5.95
C TYR A 72 -4.61 3.77 5.34
N PHE A 73 -5.67 3.36 4.65
CA PHE A 73 -6.61 4.26 3.99
C PHE A 73 -8.04 4.04 4.49
N ARG A 74 -8.88 5.07 4.34
CA ARG A 74 -10.30 5.04 4.64
C ARG A 74 -11.13 5.66 3.51
N GLN A 75 -12.25 5.03 3.16
CA GLN A 75 -13.29 5.56 2.26
C GLN A 75 -14.55 5.91 3.03
#